data_AF-A0A448WRX3-F1
#
_entry.id   AF-A0A448WRX3-F1
#
_cell.length_a   1.000
_cell.length_b   1.000
_cell.length_c   1.000
_cell.angle_alpha   90.00
_cell.angle_beta   90.00
_cell.angle_gamma   90.00
#
_symmetry.space_group_name_H-M   'P 1'
#
loop_
_entity.id
_entity.type
_entity.pdbx_description
1 polymer ?
#
loop_
_entity_poly.entity_id
_entity_poly.type
_entity_poly.pdbx_seq_one_letter_code
_entity_poly.pdbx_strand_id
1 'polypeptide(L)'
;MIYAFQTNEKLCFILDLMNGGDLHYHLSQHNIFSESEVRFYAAEVLLGLEHMHHRSIVYRDLKLFRAGLMHILTLVPQGLE
;
A
#
# COMPACT_ATOMS: atom_id res chain seq x y z
N MET A 1 3.26 -13.45 1.76
CA MET A 1 2.93 -14.04 3.09
C MET A 1 3.74 -15.30 3.23
N ILE A 2 4.60 -15.39 4.25
CA ILE A 2 5.51 -16.52 4.39
C ILE A 2 4.83 -17.63 5.20
N TYR A 3 4.20 -17.28 6.32
CA TYR A 3 3.41 -18.19 7.15
C TYR A 3 2.25 -17.46 7.81
N ALA A 4 1.21 -18.20 8.19
CA ALA A 4 0.15 -17.72 9.08
C ALA A 4 -0.20 -18.84 10.07
N PHE A 5 -0.50 -18.46 11.30
CA PHE A 5 -0.96 -19.38 12.33
C PHE A 5 -1.97 -18.68 13.24
N GLN A 6 -2.73 -19.45 13.98
CA GLN A 6 -3.72 -18.92 14.93
C GLN A 6 -3.52 -19.55 16.30
N THR A 7 -3.76 -18.76 17.34
CA THR A 7 -3.93 -19.23 18.71
C THR A 7 -5.43 -19.23 19.04
N ASN A 8 -5.80 -19.64 20.25
CA ASN A 8 -7.20 -19.57 20.69
C ASN A 8 -7.77 -18.14 20.70
N GLU A 9 -6.92 -17.12 20.69
CA GLU A 9 -7.32 -15.72 20.89
C GLU A 9 -6.94 -14.81 19.71
N LYS A 10 -5.99 -15.21 18.87
CA LYS A 10 -5.37 -14.31 17.88
C LYS A 10 -5.05 -15.03 16.58
N LEU A 11 -5.12 -14.27 15.49
CA LEU A 11 -4.62 -14.68 14.18
C LEU A 11 -3.31 -13.91 13.90
N CYS A 12 -2.27 -14.66 13.54
CA CYS A 12 -0.90 -14.16 13.42
C CYS A 12 -0.39 -14.37 11.99
N PHE A 13 0.17 -13.31 11.41
CA PHE A 13 0.82 -13.34 10.10
C PHE A 13 2.33 -13.16 10.26
N ILE A 14 3.12 -14.01 9.60
CA ILE A 14 4.57 -13.85 9.49
C ILE A 14 4.86 -13.25 8.11
N LEU A 15 5.36 -12.02 8.12
CA LEU A 15 5.65 -11.19 6.96
C LEU A 15 7.13 -10.80 6.95
N ASP A 16 7.64 -10.36 5.80
CA ASP A 16 8.97 -9.79 5.70
C ASP A 16 9.09 -8.54 6.58
N LEU A 17 10.18 -8.44 7.35
CA LEU A 17 10.44 -7.30 8.21
C LEU A 17 10.99 -6.13 7.39
N MET A 18 10.27 -5.00 7.39
CA MET A 18 10.68 -3.76 6.72
C MET A 18 11.21 -2.76 7.76
N ASN A 19 12.54 -2.65 7.89
CA ASN A 19 13.19 -1.79 8.90
C ASN A 19 13.14 -0.28 8.60
N GLY A 20 12.67 0.11 7.41
CA GLY A 20 12.69 1.51 6.95
C GLY A 20 11.61 2.41 7.55
N GLY A 21 10.70 1.88 8.37
CA GLY A 21 9.50 2.61 8.80
C GLY A 21 8.48 2.79 7.67
N ASP A 22 7.41 3.51 7.94
CA ASP A 22 6.37 3.80 6.95
C ASP A 22 6.59 5.15 6.25
N LEU A 23 5.91 5.36 5.11
CA LEU A 23 6.02 6.60 4.34
C LEU A 23 5.51 7.82 5.14
N HIS A 24 4.60 7.62 6.10
CA HIS A 24 4.08 8.68 6.95
C HIS A 24 5.14 9.22 7.90
N TYR A 25 5.98 8.33 8.46
CA TYR A 25 7.15 8.68 9.25
C TYR A 25 8.10 9.57 8.44
N HIS A 26 8.44 9.17 7.21
CA HIS A 26 9.32 9.97 6.34
C HIS A 26 8.71 11.33 5.95
N LEU A 27 7.40 11.37 5.66
CA LEU A 27 6.68 12.62 5.41
C LEU A 27 6.68 13.57 6.62
N SER A 28 6.56 13.03 7.83
CA SER A 28 6.57 13.84 9.06
C SER A 28 7.92 14.52 9.31
N GLN A 29 9.02 13.94 8.82
CA GLN A 29 10.37 14.48 9.00
C GLN A 29 10.77 15.43 7.85
N HIS A 30 10.39 15.11 6.62
CA HIS A 30 10.82 15.86 5.42
C HIS A 30 9.81 16.91 4.91
N ASN A 31 8.63 17.01 5.53
CA ASN A 31 7.55 17.98 5.25
C ASN A 31 6.92 17.85 3.84
N ILE A 32 7.71 17.86 2.78
CA ILE A 32 7.28 17.69 1.37
C ILE A 32 8.38 16.94 0.60
N PHE A 33 8.01 15.87 -0.12
CA PHE A 33 8.92 15.18 -1.02
C PHE A 33 9.15 15.98 -2.31
N SER A 34 10.36 15.94 -2.84
CA SER A 34 10.66 16.39 -4.20
C SER A 34 9.92 15.54 -5.23
N GLU A 35 9.67 16.11 -6.40
CA GLU A 35 8.99 15.40 -7.49
C GLU A 35 9.71 14.08 -7.87
N SER A 36 11.04 14.04 -7.80
CA SER A 36 11.83 12.83 -8.04
C SER A 36 11.56 11.73 -7.02
N GLU A 37 11.44 12.08 -5.74
CA GLU A 37 11.13 11.12 -4.67
C GLU A 37 9.69 10.62 -4.81
N VAL A 38 8.74 11.52 -5.09
CA VAL A 38 7.34 11.14 -5.34
C VAL A 38 7.24 10.17 -6.52
N ARG A 39 7.94 10.45 -7.62
CA ARG A 39 7.96 9.60 -8.80
C ARG A 39 8.53 8.21 -8.50
N PHE A 40 9.57 8.13 -7.69
CA PHE A 40 10.16 6.87 -7.25
C PHE A 40 9.16 6.03 -6.44
N TYR A 41 8.57 6.60 -5.39
CA TYR A 41 7.59 5.87 -4.58
C TYR A 41 6.32 5.50 -5.36
N ALA A 42 5.86 6.37 -6.26
CA ALA A 42 4.73 6.09 -7.13
C ALA A 42 4.99 4.91 -8.06
N ALA A 43 6.20 4.80 -8.63
CA ALA A 43 6.58 3.68 -9.48
C ALA A 43 6.55 2.35 -8.71
N GLU A 44 7.12 2.29 -7.52
CA GLU A 44 7.11 1.09 -6.67
C GLU A 44 5.69 0.65 -6.28
N VAL A 45 4.84 1.62 -5.91
CA VAL A 45 3.42 1.36 -5.59
C VAL A 45 2.67 0.83 -6.82
N LEU A 46 2.90 1.40 -7.99
CA LEU A 46 2.29 0.95 -9.25
C LEU A 46 2.71 -0.48 -9.60
N LEU A 47 3.98 -0.84 -9.46
CA LEU A 47 4.48 -2.20 -9.68
C LEU A 47 3.80 -3.20 -8.73
N GLY A 48 3.65 -2.83 -7.45
CA GLY A 48 2.91 -3.64 -6.48
C GLY A 48 1.44 -3.84 -6.86
N LEU A 49 0.77 -2.79 -7.33
CA LEU A 49 -0.62 -2.83 -7.77
C LEU A 49 -0.80 -3.67 -9.02
N GLU A 50 0.07 -3.50 -10.02
CA GLU A 50 0.08 -4.31 -11.23
C GLU A 50 0.20 -5.80 -10.88
N HIS A 51 1.12 -6.16 -9.98
CA HIS A 51 1.30 -7.52 -9.50
C HIS A 51 0.04 -8.10 -8.83
N MET A 52 -0.69 -7.29 -8.06
CA MET A 52 -1.95 -7.67 -7.43
C MET A 52 -3.08 -7.81 -8.45
N HIS A 53 -3.21 -6.86 -9.37
CA HIS A 53 -4.23 -6.87 -10.42
C HIS A 53 -4.07 -8.06 -11.37
N HIS A 54 -2.84 -8.46 -11.71
CA HIS A 54 -2.58 -9.70 -12.45
C HIS A 54 -3.08 -10.97 -11.73
N ARG A 55 -3.29 -10.91 -10.41
CA ARG A 55 -3.87 -12.00 -9.61
C ARG A 55 -5.36 -11.78 -9.30
N SER A 56 -6.01 -10.83 -9.97
CA SER A 56 -7.39 -10.43 -9.72
C SER A 56 -7.64 -9.95 -8.28
N ILE A 57 -6.60 -9.44 -7.62
CA ILE A 57 -6.69 -8.85 -6.28
C ILE A 57 -6.74 -7.33 -6.44
N VAL A 58 -7.84 -6.72 -6.00
CA VAL A 58 -7.96 -5.26 -5.95
C VAL A 58 -7.51 -4.78 -4.58
N TYR A 59 -6.41 -4.04 -4.53
CA TYR A 59 -6.03 -3.36 -3.29
C TYR A 59 -6.97 -2.20 -3.06
N ARG A 60 -7.81 -2.38 -2.06
CA ARG A 60 -8.85 -1.42 -1.75
C ARG A 60 -8.40 -0.39 -0.74
N ASP A 61 -7.32 -0.52 0.04
CA ASP A 61 -7.01 0.37 1.20
C ASP A 61 -5.87 1.38 1.04
N LEU A 62 -5.67 1.89 -0.17
CA LEU A 62 -4.77 3.00 -0.41
C LEU A 62 -5.50 4.39 -0.18
N LYS A 63 -5.08 5.32 0.67
CA LYS A 63 -5.70 6.64 0.95
C LYS A 63 -4.89 7.92 0.62
N LEU A 64 -5.27 8.72 -0.38
CA LEU A 64 -4.56 9.96 -0.78
C LEU A 64 -4.37 10.96 0.39
N PHE A 65 -3.14 11.21 0.85
CA PHE A 65 -2.85 12.33 1.75
C PHE A 65 -2.40 13.56 0.96
N ARG A 66 -2.92 14.73 1.36
CA ARG A 66 -2.97 16.00 0.62
C ARG A 66 -1.64 16.41 -0.03
N ALA A 67 -1.77 16.93 -1.26
CA ALA A 67 -0.75 17.46 -2.18
C ALA A 67 -0.02 16.45 -3.12
N GLY A 68 -0.71 15.39 -3.55
CA GLY A 68 -0.37 14.72 -4.83
C GLY A 68 0.10 13.27 -4.78
N LEU A 69 -0.10 12.53 -3.68
CA LEU A 69 0.30 11.12 -3.61
C LEU A 69 -0.88 10.15 -3.55
N MET A 70 -1.01 9.38 -4.64
CA MET A 70 -2.00 8.33 -4.91
C MET A 70 -2.02 7.34 -3.76
N HIS A 71 -3.10 7.36 -2.98
CA HIS A 71 -3.40 6.24 -2.13
C HIS A 71 -4.89 5.90 -2.52
N ILE A 72 -5.09 4.71 -3.14
CA ILE A 72 -6.23 3.93 -3.77
C ILE A 72 -7.15 3.07 -2.81
N LEU A 73 -8.26 3.65 -2.33
CA LEU A 73 -9.51 2.96 -1.98
C LEU A 73 -10.49 3.72 -2.79
N THR A 74 -11.20 3.03 -3.64
CA THR A 74 -12.60 2.75 -3.38
C THR A 74 -13.06 1.86 -4.52
N LEU A 75 -13.49 0.63 -4.21
CA LEU A 75 -14.32 -0.11 -5.15
C LEU A 75 -15.71 0.50 -5.10
N VAL A 76 -16.04 1.28 -6.12
CA VAL A 76 -17.42 1.37 -6.60
C VAL A 76 -17.66 0.10 -7.42
N PRO A 77 -18.71 -0.69 -7.14
CA PRO A 77 -19.08 -1.79 -8.02
C PRO A 77 -19.63 -1.16 -9.31
N GLN A 78 -18.83 -1.22 -10.38
CA GLN A 78 -19.36 -1.05 -11.74
C GLN A 78 -20.19 -2.30 -12.03
N GLY A 79 -21.47 -2.08 -12.31
CA GLY A 79 -22.44 -3.13 -12.54
C GLY A 79 -22.00 -4.12 -13.61
N LEU A 80 -22.19 -5.39 -13.30
CA LEU A 80 -22.63 -6.38 -14.28
C LEU A 80 -24.08 -6.71 -13.93
N GLU A 81 -24.89 -6.87 -14.96
CA GLU A 81 -26.35 -7.09 -15.03
C GLU A 81 -27.03 -7.76 -13.83
#